data_AF-A0A3S0VGC3-F1
#
_entry.id   AF-A0A3S0VGC3-F1
#
_cell.length_a   1.000
_cell.length_b   1.000
_cell.length_c   1.000
_cell.angle_alpha   90.00
_cell.angle_beta   90.00
_cell.angle_gamma   90.00
#
_symmetry.space_group_name_H-M   'P 1'
#
loop_
_entity.id
_entity.type
_entity.pdbx_description
1 polymer ?
#
loop_
_entity_poly.entity_id
_entity_poly.type
_entity_poly.pdbx_seq_one_letter_code
_entity_poly.pdbx_strand_id
1 'polypeptide(L)'
;MDNTGTANISIQTGKTESTSAKSVIGSAAATDTTPGILVLSDANKAMILPQVVSPHLNIIDPAPGMMVYDTVKRQLAVYNGKVWTFWKP
;
A
#
# COMPACT_ATOMS: atom_id res chain seq x y z
N MET A 1 -12.98 11.22 -2.39
CA MET A 1 -12.00 10.53 -1.53
C MET A 1 -12.42 10.80 -0.10
N ASP A 2 -12.49 9.77 0.74
CA ASP A 2 -12.80 9.93 2.16
C ASP A 2 -11.49 10.15 2.93
N ASN A 3 -11.41 11.29 3.64
CA ASN A 3 -10.23 11.74 4.38
C ASN A 3 -10.30 11.41 5.89
N THR A 4 -11.24 10.57 6.33
CA THR A 4 -11.51 10.32 7.77
C THR A 4 -10.74 9.14 8.38
N GLY A 5 -9.71 8.64 7.69
CA GLY A 5 -8.89 7.53 8.18
C GLY A 5 -8.10 7.86 9.45
N THR A 6 -8.04 6.92 10.38
CA THR A 6 -7.28 7.03 11.64
C THR A 6 -6.15 6.02 11.68
N ALA A 7 -4.90 6.46 11.77
CA ALA A 7 -3.72 5.62 11.93
C ALA A 7 -3.03 5.88 13.28
N ASN A 8 -2.50 4.83 13.92
CA ASN A 8 -1.62 5.01 15.06
C ASN A 8 -0.24 5.46 14.57
N ILE A 9 0.10 6.72 14.83
CA ILE A 9 1.35 7.36 14.38
C ILE A 9 2.38 7.54 15.50
N SER A 10 2.21 6.86 16.64
CA SER A 10 3.09 7.03 17.81
C SER A 10 4.56 6.73 17.49
N ILE A 11 4.83 5.77 16.62
CA ILE A 11 6.20 5.37 16.23
C ILE A 11 6.83 6.32 15.18
N GLN A 12 6.02 7.10 14.47
CA GLN A 12 6.45 8.11 13.50
C GLN A 12 6.57 9.50 14.14
N THR A 13 5.91 9.73 15.28
CA THR A 13 5.92 11.03 15.96
C THR A 13 7.33 11.40 16.39
N GLY A 14 7.79 12.59 15.96
CA GLY A 14 9.14 13.09 16.25
C GLY A 14 10.26 12.51 15.36
N LYS A 15 9.93 11.70 14.35
CA LYS A 15 10.88 11.31 13.31
C LYS A 15 10.91 12.35 12.19
N THR A 16 12.11 12.69 11.74
CA THR A 16 12.29 13.57 10.58
C THR A 16 12.16 12.75 9.30
N GLU A 17 11.22 13.15 8.45
CA GLU A 17 11.04 12.56 7.12
C GLU A 17 12.29 12.80 6.26
N SER A 18 12.79 11.75 5.61
CA SER A 18 13.86 11.88 4.62
C SER A 18 13.23 12.02 3.25
N THR A 19 13.25 13.24 2.70
CA THR A 19 12.68 13.53 1.37
C THR A 19 13.43 12.85 0.22
N SER A 20 14.64 12.35 0.49
CA SER A 20 15.44 11.55 -0.44
C SER A 20 15.29 10.04 -0.24
N ALA A 21 14.50 9.59 0.76
CA ALA A 21 14.29 8.17 0.98
C ALA A 21 13.62 7.54 -0.25
N LYS A 22 14.21 6.45 -0.75
CA LYS A 22 13.73 5.72 -1.92
C LYS A 22 14.01 4.24 -1.74
N SER A 23 12.99 3.43 -1.98
CA SER A 23 13.07 1.97 -2.07
C SER A 23 12.72 1.56 -3.50
N VAL A 24 13.63 0.88 -4.17
CA VAL A 24 13.44 0.43 -5.55
C VAL A 24 13.50 -1.09 -5.62
N ILE A 25 12.47 -1.68 -6.20
CA ILE A 25 12.42 -3.10 -6.53
C ILE A 25 12.62 -3.23 -8.04
N GLY A 26 13.88 -3.46 -8.44
CA GLY A 26 14.29 -3.59 -9.84
C GLY A 26 15.79 -3.78 -9.99
N SER A 27 16.22 -4.32 -11.13
CA SER A 27 17.64 -4.63 -11.40
C SER A 27 18.53 -3.38 -11.50
N ALA A 28 17.96 -2.23 -11.86
CA ALA A 28 18.67 -0.95 -11.98
C ALA A 28 18.42 0.01 -10.79
N ALA A 29 18.09 -0.54 -9.61
CA ALA A 29 17.69 0.23 -8.42
C ALA A 29 18.63 1.41 -8.08
N ALA A 30 19.95 1.22 -8.22
CA ALA A 30 20.95 2.22 -7.86
C ALA A 30 20.99 3.43 -8.80
N THR A 31 20.56 3.27 -10.06
CA THR A 31 20.61 4.31 -11.10
C THR A 31 19.23 4.81 -11.50
N ASP A 32 18.17 4.27 -10.90
CA ASP A 32 16.80 4.63 -11.18
C ASP A 32 16.50 6.04 -10.66
N THR A 33 16.07 6.94 -11.54
CA THR A 33 15.75 8.36 -11.23
C THR A 33 14.24 8.62 -11.08
N THR A 34 13.40 7.60 -11.17
CA THR A 34 11.93 7.71 -11.05
C THR A 34 11.55 8.30 -9.69
N PRO A 35 10.72 9.36 -9.63
CA PRO A 35 10.28 9.91 -8.35
C PRO A 35 9.33 8.96 -7.62
N GLY A 36 9.56 8.74 -6.32
CA GLY A 36 8.67 7.93 -5.46
C GLY A 36 9.41 7.29 -4.28
N ILE A 37 8.70 7.05 -3.17
CA ILE A 37 9.25 6.36 -1.99
C ILE A 37 9.38 4.85 -2.24
N LEU A 38 8.41 4.24 -2.91
CA LEU A 38 8.46 2.86 -3.37
C LEU A 38 8.32 2.84 -4.89
N VAL A 39 9.35 2.37 -5.58
CA VAL A 39 9.39 2.27 -7.05
C VAL A 39 9.53 0.81 -7.44
N LEU A 40 8.57 0.31 -8.24
CA LEU A 40 8.61 -1.03 -8.84
C LEU A 40 9.07 -0.89 -10.30
N SER A 41 10.38 -1.01 -10.55
CA SER A 41 10.95 -0.75 -11.87
C SER A 41 11.38 -1.99 -12.66
N ASP A 42 11.28 -3.18 -12.06
CA ASP A 42 11.54 -4.43 -12.77
C ASP A 42 10.50 -4.69 -13.87
N ALA A 43 10.93 -5.04 -15.09
CA ALA A 43 10.03 -5.26 -16.22
C ALA A 43 9.28 -6.60 -16.14
N ASN A 44 9.83 -7.58 -15.42
CA ASN A 44 9.32 -8.95 -15.38
C ASN A 44 8.88 -9.40 -13.98
N LYS A 45 8.74 -8.46 -13.04
CA LYS A 45 8.22 -8.74 -11.70
C LYS A 45 7.06 -7.80 -11.42
N ALA A 46 6.11 -8.30 -10.66
CA ALA A 46 4.97 -7.54 -10.20
C ALA A 46 4.85 -7.65 -8.69
N MET A 47 4.28 -6.62 -8.06
CA MET A 47 3.89 -6.69 -6.67
C MET A 47 2.65 -7.57 -6.55
N ILE A 48 2.79 -8.71 -5.85
CA ILE A 48 1.67 -9.58 -5.51
C ILE A 48 1.22 -9.24 -4.10
N LEU A 49 0.00 -8.71 -4.00
CA LEU A 49 -0.63 -8.45 -2.71
C LEU A 49 -1.18 -9.73 -2.10
N PRO A 50 -1.32 -9.79 -0.75
CA PRO A 50 -2.09 -10.82 -0.10
C PRO A 50 -3.49 -10.93 -0.71
N GLN A 51 -3.87 -12.14 -1.09
CA GLN A 51 -5.13 -12.43 -1.76
C GLN A 51 -6.17 -12.85 -0.73
N VAL A 52 -7.28 -12.11 -0.66
CA VAL A 52 -8.33 -12.35 0.33
C VAL A 52 -9.68 -12.30 -0.37
N VAL A 53 -10.51 -13.32 -0.13
CA VAL A 53 -11.91 -13.31 -0.57
C VAL A 53 -12.64 -12.22 0.21
N SER A 54 -13.31 -11.27 -0.43
CA SER A 54 -14.17 -10.26 0.24
C SER A 54 -13.53 -9.67 1.52
N PRO A 55 -12.44 -8.89 1.42
CA PRO A 55 -11.61 -8.52 2.56
C PRO A 55 -12.35 -7.75 3.65
N HIS A 56 -13.36 -6.95 3.27
CA HIS A 56 -14.21 -6.23 4.21
C HIS A 56 -15.09 -7.12 5.11
N LEU A 57 -15.25 -8.40 4.78
CA LEU A 57 -15.98 -9.38 5.59
C LEU A 57 -15.05 -10.33 6.35
N ASN A 58 -13.88 -10.63 5.77
CA ASN A 58 -12.99 -11.69 6.27
C ASN A 58 -11.78 -11.17 7.06
N ILE A 59 -11.52 -9.85 7.04
CA ILE A 59 -10.48 -9.23 7.87
C ILE A 59 -11.17 -8.49 9.02
N ILE A 60 -11.09 -9.07 10.22
CA ILE A 60 -11.81 -8.61 11.42
C ILE A 60 -11.17 -7.36 12.03
N ASP A 61 -9.83 -7.31 12.07
CA ASP A 61 -9.07 -6.21 12.68
C ASP A 61 -8.01 -5.66 11.70
N PRO A 62 -8.44 -4.92 10.65
CA PRO A 62 -7.51 -4.38 9.68
C PRO A 62 -6.72 -3.20 10.25
N ALA A 63 -5.41 -3.23 10.07
CA ALA A 63 -4.56 -2.10 10.39
C ALA A 63 -4.77 -0.94 9.39
N PRO A 64 -4.78 0.32 9.85
CA PRO A 64 -4.80 1.48 8.98
C PRO A 64 -3.66 1.44 7.95
N GLY A 65 -3.97 1.61 6.66
CA GLY A 65 -3.02 1.49 5.56
C GLY A 65 -2.87 0.08 4.98
N MET A 66 -3.62 -0.92 5.48
CA MET A 66 -3.62 -2.27 4.93
C MET A 66 -4.08 -2.30 3.47
N MET A 67 -3.34 -3.03 2.63
CA MET A 67 -3.63 -3.24 1.21
C MET A 67 -3.73 -4.73 0.91
N VAL A 68 -4.81 -5.15 0.25
CA VAL A 68 -5.05 -6.54 -0.14
C VAL A 68 -5.72 -6.61 -1.50
N TYR A 69 -5.59 -7.75 -2.17
CA TYR A 69 -6.30 -8.03 -3.42
C TYR A 69 -7.57 -8.82 -3.15
N ASP A 70 -8.73 -8.24 -3.49
CA ASP A 70 -10.02 -8.94 -3.41
C ASP A 70 -10.14 -9.93 -4.57
N THR A 71 -10.15 -11.23 -4.27
CA THR A 71 -10.20 -12.28 -5.30
C THR A 71 -11.58 -12.45 -5.94
N VAL A 72 -12.65 -11.95 -5.32
CA VAL A 72 -14.02 -12.03 -5.86
C VAL A 72 -14.26 -10.92 -6.86
N LYS A 73 -13.95 -9.68 -6.45
CA LYS A 73 -14.13 -8.50 -7.30
C LYS A 73 -12.91 -8.17 -8.15
N ARG A 74 -11.81 -8.90 -7.97
CA ARG A 74 -10.56 -8.77 -8.74
C ARG A 74 -9.98 -7.37 -8.71
N GLN A 75 -9.98 -6.75 -7.52
CA GLN A 75 -9.70 -5.32 -7.35
C GLN A 75 -8.82 -5.08 -6.12
N LEU A 76 -8.09 -3.96 -6.14
CA LEU A 76 -7.33 -3.50 -4.98
C LEU A 76 -8.28 -3.00 -3.90
N ALA A 77 -8.09 -3.45 -2.66
CA ALA A 77 -8.79 -2.96 -1.49
C ALA A 77 -7.79 -2.34 -0.51
N VAL A 78 -8.09 -1.13 -0.05
CA VAL A 78 -7.26 -0.37 0.90
C VAL A 78 -8.11 0.03 2.10
N TYR A 79 -7.65 -0.31 3.30
CA TYR A 79 -8.29 0.13 4.55
C TYR A 79 -7.63 1.40 5.06
N ASN A 80 -8.40 2.48 5.25
CA ASN A 80 -7.87 3.76 5.69
C ASN A 80 -7.82 3.92 7.23
N GLY A 81 -8.17 2.89 7.98
CA GLY A 81 -8.32 2.96 9.44
C GLY A 81 -9.76 3.12 9.92
N LYS A 82 -10.71 3.27 9.00
CA LYS A 82 -12.14 3.33 9.30
C LYS A 82 -12.98 2.52 8.31
N VAL A 83 -12.75 2.70 7.02
CA VAL A 83 -13.50 2.06 5.94
C VAL A 83 -12.56 1.47 4.88
N TRP A 84 -13.07 0.45 4.19
CA TRP A 84 -12.44 -0.11 3.00
C TRP A 84 -12.79 0.71 1.77
N THR A 85 -11.76 1.10 1.01
CA THR A 85 -11.90 1.69 -0.33
C THR A 85 -11.48 0.65 -1.37
N PHE A 86 -12.24 0.58 -2.46
CA PHE A 86 -12.02 -0.40 -3.51
C PHE A 86 -11.73 0.29 -4.84
N TRP A 87 -10.62 -0.07 -5.48
CA TRP A 87 -10.20 0.48 -6.76
C TRP A 87 -10.48 -0.50 -7.88
N LYS A 88 -11.53 -0.20 -8.65
CA LYS A 88 -11.83 -0.92 -9.88
C LYS A 88 -10.82 -0.51 -10.96
N PRO A 89 -10.24 -1.47 -11.70
CA PRO A 89 -9.44 -1.18 -12.88
C PRO A 89 -10.26 -0.52 -13.98
#